data_AF-A0A059F4T1-F1
#
_entry.id   AF-A0A059F4T1-F1
#
_cell.length_a   1.000
_cell.length_b   1.000
_cell.length_c   1.000
_cell.angle_alpha   90.00
_cell.angle_beta   90.00
_cell.angle_gamma   90.00
#
_symmetry.space_group_name_H-M   'P 1'
#
loop_
_entity.id
_entity.type
_entity.pdbx_description
1 polymer ?
#
loop_
_entity_poly.entity_id
_entity_poly.type
_entity_poly.pdbx_seq_one_letter_code
_entity_poly.pdbx_strand_id
1 'polypeptide(L)'
;MQNGLKITTFNVNGIRSFEKYIKSKYNKSLNGFFLEILSSDIICLQETKTNLITEYLSLKDYNSFFSINKGKQGYCGVCTFVRKTIYAKKVETDNEGRYILTDHQTFKVLNVYFPYFDEGNYKKDLEIKKKEVKMFYEKIEALIYNYDDAIVLGDFNATYDFKDHYQYIKEVERINKINNKSIKPIKKENFLKTELPYSFFNEEDLTEYFFSVYQRKWLFNLLSKNILYDSFRRINPNVLNKYTCWNTLLNLRSKNLGTRIDLILVPVYMNTLYSEILNNVFGSDHCPVTTIVEINCIHNEEKFCKNNLLHFLKKNDK
;
A
#
# COMPACT_ATOMS: atom_id res chain seq x y z
N MET A 1 1.60 26.12 -16.25
CA MET A 1 1.24 25.60 -14.92
C MET A 1 1.28 24.08 -15.04
N GLN A 2 2.22 23.43 -14.38
CA GLN A 2 2.38 21.97 -14.49
C GLN A 2 1.66 21.36 -13.26
N ASN A 3 0.38 21.03 -13.42
CA ASN A 3 -0.57 20.70 -12.34
C ASN A 3 -0.48 19.23 -11.88
N GLY A 4 0.73 18.73 -11.63
CA GLY A 4 0.96 17.39 -11.11
C GLY A 4 1.03 17.37 -9.58
N LEU A 5 0.18 16.58 -8.94
CA LEU A 5 0.23 16.34 -7.49
C LEU A 5 1.03 15.06 -7.21
N LYS A 6 2.09 15.12 -6.40
CA LYS A 6 2.88 13.93 -6.05
C LYS A 6 2.36 13.28 -4.77
N ILE A 7 1.93 12.02 -4.89
CA ILE A 7 1.41 11.21 -3.80
C ILE A 7 2.34 10.03 -3.57
N THR A 8 2.68 9.75 -2.31
CA THR A 8 3.54 8.63 -1.92
C THR A 8 2.87 7.77 -0.87
N THR A 9 2.94 6.46 -1.02
CA THR A 9 2.52 5.48 -0.01
C THR A 9 3.71 4.70 0.53
N PHE A 10 3.72 4.40 1.84
CA PHE A 10 4.81 3.67 2.48
C PHE A 10 4.38 2.95 3.78
N ASN A 11 4.41 1.62 3.79
CA ASN A 11 4.32 0.86 5.04
C ASN A 11 5.64 1.01 5.83
N VAL A 12 5.58 1.69 6.98
CA VAL A 12 6.77 2.05 7.77
C VAL A 12 7.06 1.10 8.93
N ASN A 13 6.18 0.12 9.18
CA ASN A 13 6.36 -0.89 10.23
C ASN A 13 6.79 -0.29 11.60
N GLY A 14 6.13 0.80 12.00
CA GLY A 14 6.39 1.54 13.23
C GLY A 14 7.01 2.91 12.97
N ILE A 15 6.20 3.97 13.09
CA ILE A 15 6.61 5.34 12.76
C ILE A 15 7.79 5.86 13.61
N ARG A 16 7.88 5.46 14.89
CA ARG A 16 9.00 5.88 15.75
C ARG A 16 10.32 5.26 15.34
N SER A 17 10.32 3.96 15.02
CA SER A 17 11.51 3.27 14.54
C SER A 17 11.94 3.85 13.19
N PHE A 18 10.97 4.13 12.33
CA PHE A 18 11.20 4.78 11.06
C PHE A 18 11.78 6.20 11.20
N GLU A 19 11.27 7.02 12.11
CA GLU A 19 11.80 8.36 12.38
C GLU A 19 13.25 8.30 12.91
N LYS A 20 13.55 7.37 13.82
CA LYS A 20 14.93 7.13 14.28
C LYS A 20 15.85 6.73 13.13
N TYR A 21 15.37 5.86 12.22
CA TYR A 21 16.09 5.48 11.02
C TYR A 21 16.35 6.69 10.11
N ILE A 22 15.34 7.54 9.91
CA ILE A 22 15.48 8.74 9.09
C ILE A 22 16.59 9.63 9.64
N LYS A 23 16.56 9.86 10.96
CA LYS A 23 17.56 10.68 11.64
C LYS A 23 18.96 10.09 11.49
N SER A 24 19.12 8.78 11.67
CA SER A 24 20.44 8.14 11.59
C SER A 24 20.98 8.02 10.17
N LYS A 25 20.14 7.67 9.20
CA LYS A 25 20.58 7.38 7.82
C LYS A 25 20.63 8.61 6.93
N TYR A 26 19.66 9.52 7.05
CA TYR A 26 19.54 10.68 6.18
C TYR A 26 19.95 11.99 6.87
N ASN A 27 20.16 11.99 8.19
CA ASN A 27 20.40 13.20 8.97
C ASN A 27 19.31 14.26 8.77
N LYS A 28 18.04 13.81 8.75
CA LYS A 28 16.85 14.64 8.56
C LYS A 28 15.84 14.41 9.67
N SER A 29 14.95 15.36 9.87
CA SER A 29 13.69 15.13 10.59
C SER A 29 12.70 14.40 9.67
N LEU A 30 11.61 13.86 10.25
CA LEU A 30 10.51 13.28 9.45
C LEU A 30 9.98 14.27 8.41
N ASN A 31 9.79 15.53 8.81
CA ASN A 31 9.37 16.61 7.91
C ASN A 31 10.37 16.85 6.76
N GLY A 32 11.68 16.93 7.07
CA GLY A 32 12.71 17.12 6.06
C GLY A 32 12.81 15.93 5.10
N PHE A 33 12.61 14.72 5.58
CA PHE A 33 12.56 13.53 4.73
C PHE A 33 11.37 13.57 3.76
N PHE A 34 10.18 13.96 4.20
CA PHE A 34 9.02 14.10 3.33
C PHE A 34 9.21 15.18 2.26
N LEU A 35 9.77 16.33 2.64
CA LEU A 35 9.93 17.47 1.75
C LEU A 35 11.09 17.31 0.76
N GLU A 36 12.22 16.76 1.21
CA GLU A 36 13.47 16.79 0.45
C GLU A 36 13.84 15.44 -0.17
N ILE A 37 13.47 14.32 0.47
CA ILE A 37 13.80 12.97 -0.03
C ILE A 37 12.63 12.40 -0.83
N LEU A 38 11.42 12.41 -0.28
CA LEU A 38 10.23 11.98 -1.01
C LEU A 38 9.70 13.08 -1.93
N SER A 39 9.91 14.35 -1.56
CA SER A 39 9.39 15.54 -2.25
C SER A 39 7.91 15.42 -2.62
N SER A 40 7.12 14.88 -1.70
CA SER A 40 5.72 14.51 -1.95
C SER A 40 4.76 15.50 -1.31
N ASP A 41 3.64 15.74 -1.97
CA ASP A 41 2.60 16.63 -1.51
C ASP A 41 1.64 15.95 -0.54
N ILE A 42 1.33 14.66 -0.80
CA ILE A 42 0.57 13.79 0.09
C ILE A 42 1.41 12.54 0.38
N ILE A 43 1.57 12.20 1.66
CA ILE A 43 2.29 11.01 2.11
C ILE A 43 1.34 10.15 2.95
N CYS A 44 1.18 8.91 2.57
CA CYS A 44 0.31 7.95 3.22
C CYS A 44 1.14 6.83 3.83
N LEU A 45 1.13 6.74 5.16
CA LEU A 45 1.86 5.71 5.90
C LEU A 45 0.90 4.62 6.38
N GLN A 46 1.39 3.37 6.36
CA GLN A 46 0.74 2.20 6.96
C GLN A 46 1.61 1.60 8.06
N GLU A 47 0.99 0.80 8.92
CA GLU A 47 1.59 0.21 10.12
C GLU A 47 2.33 1.23 10.98
N THR A 48 1.71 2.37 11.26
CA THR A 48 2.33 3.41 12.09
C THR A 48 2.59 2.93 13.53
N LYS A 49 1.78 1.98 14.04
CA LYS A 49 1.95 1.30 15.34
C LYS A 49 2.22 2.26 16.50
N THR A 50 1.51 3.39 16.53
CA THR A 50 1.71 4.43 17.55
C THR A 50 0.42 4.83 18.24
N ASN A 51 0.54 5.13 19.54
CA ASN A 51 -0.50 5.82 20.32
C ASN A 51 -0.14 7.29 20.59
N LEU A 52 1.10 7.70 20.27
CA LEU A 52 1.57 9.08 20.45
C LEU A 52 1.27 9.90 19.20
N ILE A 53 -0.02 9.97 18.86
CA ILE A 53 -0.49 10.76 17.72
C ILE A 53 -0.11 12.24 17.92
N THR A 54 -0.13 12.71 19.18
CA THR A 54 0.19 14.08 19.59
C THR A 54 1.54 14.59 19.10
N GLU A 55 2.54 13.71 19.00
CA GLU A 55 3.89 14.05 18.53
C GLU A 55 3.94 14.35 17.03
N TYR A 56 2.96 13.86 16.27
CA TYR A 56 2.96 13.89 14.81
C TYR A 56 1.84 14.75 14.22
N LEU A 57 0.96 15.34 15.05
CA LEU A 57 -0.27 16.03 14.66
C LEU A 57 -0.10 17.10 13.60
N SER A 58 0.99 17.85 13.67
CA SER A 58 1.32 18.88 12.71
C SER A 58 2.82 18.93 12.59
N LEU A 59 3.31 18.61 11.39
CA LEU A 59 4.70 18.86 11.06
C LEU A 59 4.82 20.32 10.59
N LYS A 60 6.06 20.78 10.38
CA LYS A 60 6.32 22.14 9.90
C LYS A 60 5.55 22.42 8.60
N ASP A 61 5.65 21.52 7.63
CA ASP A 61 5.13 21.70 6.26
C ASP A 61 3.87 20.87 5.96
N TYR A 62 3.47 19.97 6.87
CA TYR A 62 2.37 19.03 6.65
C TYR A 62 1.34 19.07 7.79
N ASN A 63 0.06 19.04 7.43
CA ASN A 63 -1.02 18.60 8.31
C ASN A 63 -1.04 17.07 8.31
N SER A 64 -1.42 16.45 9.43
CA SER A 64 -1.50 14.99 9.53
C SER A 64 -2.88 14.55 10.01
N PHE A 65 -3.28 13.36 9.57
CA PHE A 65 -4.54 12.74 9.93
C PHE A 65 -4.29 11.26 10.22
N PHE A 66 -4.85 10.75 11.32
CA PHE A 66 -4.56 9.40 11.81
C PHE A 66 -5.83 8.57 11.95
N SER A 67 -5.75 7.31 11.55
CA SER A 67 -6.65 6.25 12.02
C SER A 67 -5.83 5.27 12.84
N ILE A 68 -6.23 5.04 14.10
CA ILE A 68 -5.56 4.12 15.03
C ILE A 68 -6.51 3.03 15.49
N ASN A 69 -5.95 1.88 15.88
CA ASN A 69 -6.74 0.83 16.48
C ASN A 69 -7.21 1.23 17.88
N LYS A 70 -8.51 1.35 18.08
CA LYS A 70 -9.10 1.77 19.36
C LYS A 70 -9.09 0.67 20.43
N GLY A 71 -9.05 -0.60 20.01
CA GLY A 71 -9.11 -1.75 20.92
C GLY A 71 -7.74 -2.29 21.35
N LYS A 72 -6.71 -2.12 20.52
CA LYS A 72 -5.36 -2.62 20.76
C LYS A 72 -4.32 -1.55 20.46
N GLN A 73 -3.80 -0.98 21.53
CA GLN A 73 -2.74 0.02 21.49
C GLN A 73 -1.49 -0.47 20.74
N GLY A 74 -0.89 0.41 19.93
CA GLY A 74 0.33 0.11 19.16
C GLY A 74 0.16 -0.95 18.06
N TYR A 75 -1.09 -1.33 17.73
CA TYR A 75 -1.40 -2.31 16.71
C TYR A 75 -2.00 -1.63 15.47
N CYS A 76 -1.56 -2.04 14.27
CA CYS A 76 -1.93 -1.41 13.00
C CYS A 76 -1.68 0.12 13.03
N GLY A 77 -2.54 0.89 12.35
CA GLY A 77 -2.48 2.35 12.28
C GLY A 77 -2.08 2.84 10.89
N VAL A 78 -2.85 3.79 10.37
CA VAL A 78 -2.55 4.49 9.12
C VAL A 78 -2.54 6.00 9.35
N CYS A 79 -1.71 6.71 8.60
CA CYS A 79 -1.61 8.16 8.68
C CYS A 79 -1.49 8.78 7.29
N THR A 80 -2.18 9.88 7.05
CA THR A 80 -2.03 10.69 5.83
C THR A 80 -1.52 12.07 6.20
N PHE A 81 -0.34 12.41 5.70
CA PHE A 81 0.25 13.74 5.75
C PHE A 81 -0.09 14.50 4.46
N VAL A 82 -0.60 15.72 4.60
CA VAL A 82 -0.99 16.59 3.49
C VAL A 82 -0.23 17.89 3.62
N ARG A 83 0.48 18.31 2.57
CA ARG A 83 1.22 19.58 2.55
C ARG A 83 0.27 20.73 2.89
N LYS A 84 0.69 21.67 3.75
CA LYS A 84 -0.19 22.76 4.25
C LYS A 84 -0.76 23.66 3.16
N THR A 85 -0.14 23.67 1.98
CA THR A 85 -0.61 24.39 0.79
C THR A 85 -1.79 23.72 0.08
N ILE A 86 -2.18 22.52 0.51
CA ILE A 86 -3.26 21.73 -0.09
C ILE A 86 -4.44 21.68 0.88
N TYR A 87 -5.63 21.96 0.34
CA TYR A 87 -6.87 21.92 1.09
C TYR A 87 -7.30 20.49 1.41
N ALA A 88 -7.79 20.23 2.62
CA ALA A 88 -8.42 18.98 3.03
C ALA A 88 -9.66 19.30 3.84
N LYS A 89 -10.84 18.98 3.29
CA LYS A 89 -12.16 19.34 3.80
C LYS A 89 -12.61 18.43 4.94
N LYS A 90 -12.48 17.12 4.75
CA LYS A 90 -13.02 16.10 5.64
C LYS A 90 -12.10 14.89 5.72
N VAL A 91 -12.18 14.18 6.83
CA VAL A 91 -11.50 12.90 7.05
C VAL A 91 -12.50 11.86 7.54
N GLU A 92 -12.37 10.63 7.05
CA GLU A 92 -13.11 9.46 7.52
C GLU A 92 -12.13 8.36 7.92
N THR A 93 -12.39 7.67 9.04
CA THR A 93 -11.51 6.62 9.59
C THR A 93 -12.34 5.40 10.00
N ASP A 94 -11.66 4.27 10.18
CA ASP A 94 -12.23 3.13 10.90
C ASP A 94 -11.84 3.09 12.38
N ASN A 95 -12.33 2.07 13.09
CA ASN A 95 -11.95 1.79 14.48
C ASN A 95 -10.76 0.81 14.59
N GLU A 96 -10.40 0.14 13.50
CA GLU A 96 -9.31 -0.85 13.47
C GLU A 96 -7.95 -0.24 13.15
N GLY A 97 -7.91 1.02 12.68
CA GLY A 97 -6.67 1.67 12.25
C GLY A 97 -6.16 1.14 10.91
N ARG A 98 -7.05 0.67 10.03
CA ARG A 98 -6.69 0.07 8.74
C ARG A 98 -6.99 0.97 7.55
N TYR A 99 -7.84 1.98 7.67
CA TYR A 99 -7.93 2.97 6.60
C TYR A 99 -8.21 4.38 7.11
N ILE A 100 -7.85 5.34 6.26
CA ILE A 100 -8.22 6.73 6.38
C ILE A 100 -8.49 7.32 4.99
N LEU A 101 -9.61 8.02 4.87
CA LEU A 101 -9.97 8.77 3.66
C LEU A 101 -9.82 10.26 3.94
N THR A 102 -9.07 10.97 3.10
CA THR A 102 -8.99 12.44 3.11
C THR A 102 -9.72 12.99 1.88
N ASP A 103 -10.73 13.84 2.12
CA ASP A 103 -11.52 14.51 1.09
C ASP A 103 -10.94 15.89 0.79
N HIS A 104 -10.47 16.07 -0.45
CA HIS A 104 -9.88 17.30 -0.95
C HIS A 104 -10.84 18.08 -1.87
N GLN A 105 -12.14 17.75 -1.81
CA GLN A 105 -13.25 18.31 -2.59
C GLN A 105 -13.23 17.94 -4.08
N THR A 106 -12.09 18.06 -4.77
CA THR A 106 -11.95 17.70 -6.19
C THR A 106 -11.46 16.27 -6.40
N PHE A 107 -10.93 15.64 -5.36
CA PHE A 107 -10.50 14.25 -5.34
C PHE A 107 -10.47 13.75 -3.90
N LYS A 108 -10.37 12.42 -3.73
CA LYS A 108 -10.18 11.78 -2.43
C LYS A 108 -8.92 10.93 -2.44
N VAL A 109 -8.32 10.74 -1.27
CA VAL A 109 -7.23 9.77 -1.07
C VAL A 109 -7.66 8.78 0.00
N LEU A 110 -7.75 7.51 -0.39
CA LEU A 110 -8.06 6.40 0.50
C LEU A 110 -6.76 5.62 0.78
N ASN A 111 -6.19 5.86 1.96
CA ASN A 111 -5.00 5.16 2.46
C ASN A 111 -5.44 3.91 3.24
N VAL A 112 -4.99 2.72 2.82
CA VAL A 112 -5.44 1.44 3.35
C VAL A 112 -4.26 0.53 3.74
N TYR A 113 -4.41 -0.15 4.88
CA TYR A 113 -3.58 -1.27 5.30
C TYR A 113 -4.44 -2.55 5.33
N PHE A 114 -4.38 -3.32 4.25
CA PHE A 114 -5.16 -4.55 4.13
C PHE A 114 -4.60 -5.62 5.09
N PRO A 115 -5.46 -6.46 5.69
CA PRO A 115 -5.01 -7.53 6.57
C PRO A 115 -4.21 -8.58 5.80
N TYR A 116 -2.98 -8.82 6.25
CA TYR A 116 -2.23 -10.00 5.86
C TYR A 116 -2.95 -11.27 6.34
N PHE A 117 -2.99 -12.29 5.48
CA PHE A 117 -3.54 -13.59 5.83
C PHE A 117 -2.80 -14.70 5.10
N ASP A 118 -2.39 -15.70 5.86
CA ASP A 118 -1.69 -16.88 5.39
C ASP A 118 -2.30 -18.10 6.08
N GLU A 119 -2.90 -18.98 5.28
CA GLU A 119 -3.61 -20.16 5.76
C GLU A 119 -2.71 -21.08 6.59
N GLY A 120 -1.39 -21.10 6.33
CA GLY A 120 -0.44 -21.93 7.07
C GLY A 120 -0.27 -21.55 8.54
N ASN A 121 -0.59 -20.31 8.92
CA ASN A 121 -0.34 -19.78 10.27
C ASN A 121 -1.56 -19.88 11.21
N TYR A 122 -2.75 -20.14 10.70
CA TYR A 122 -4.00 -20.13 11.48
C TYR A 122 -4.66 -21.50 11.52
N LYS A 123 -4.23 -22.39 12.42
CA LYS A 123 -4.79 -23.75 12.49
C LYS A 123 -6.14 -23.85 13.19
N LYS A 124 -6.38 -23.07 14.26
CA LYS A 124 -7.60 -23.18 15.09
C LYS A 124 -8.73 -22.23 14.65
N ASP A 125 -8.37 -21.07 14.11
CA ASP A 125 -9.33 -19.99 13.78
C ASP A 125 -9.35 -19.66 12.28
N LEU A 126 -8.95 -20.62 11.41
CA LEU A 126 -8.74 -20.40 9.98
C LEU A 126 -9.96 -19.75 9.32
N GLU A 127 -11.14 -20.37 9.47
CA GLU A 127 -12.37 -19.95 8.82
C GLU A 127 -12.85 -18.58 9.31
N ILE A 128 -12.70 -18.31 10.61
CA ILE A 128 -13.06 -17.02 11.20
C ILE A 128 -12.15 -15.93 10.63
N LYS A 129 -10.83 -16.14 10.64
CA LYS A 129 -9.85 -15.18 10.12
C LYS A 129 -10.02 -14.96 8.61
N LYS A 130 -10.30 -16.02 7.85
CA LYS A 130 -10.60 -15.95 6.42
C LYS A 130 -11.83 -15.08 6.16
N LYS A 131 -12.89 -15.27 6.94
CA LYS A 131 -14.12 -14.46 6.86
C LYS A 131 -13.86 -12.99 7.20
N GLU A 132 -13.14 -12.69 8.29
CA GLU A 132 -12.79 -11.32 8.68
C GLU A 132 -12.01 -10.59 7.57
N VAL A 133 -11.00 -11.26 7.01
CA VAL A 133 -10.18 -10.72 5.91
C VAL A 133 -11.06 -10.47 4.68
N LYS A 134 -11.89 -11.43 4.28
CA LYS A 134 -12.80 -11.26 3.15
C LYS A 134 -13.75 -10.08 3.34
N MET A 135 -14.38 -9.97 4.52
CA MET A 135 -15.27 -8.86 4.86
C MET A 135 -14.57 -7.50 4.80
N PHE A 136 -13.29 -7.43 5.20
CA PHE A 136 -12.52 -6.19 5.09
C PHE A 136 -12.31 -5.79 3.63
N TYR A 137 -11.94 -6.74 2.76
CA TYR A 137 -11.75 -6.48 1.33
C TYR A 137 -13.07 -6.02 0.66
N GLU A 138 -14.19 -6.68 0.97
CA GLU A 138 -15.53 -6.28 0.48
C GLU A 138 -15.93 -4.89 0.97
N LYS A 139 -15.59 -4.55 2.23
CA LYS A 139 -15.82 -3.20 2.77
C LYS A 139 -15.02 -2.13 2.01
N ILE A 140 -13.74 -2.39 1.73
CA ILE A 140 -12.93 -1.45 0.94
C ILE A 140 -13.47 -1.33 -0.49
N GLU A 141 -13.88 -2.44 -1.10
CA GLU A 141 -14.53 -2.41 -2.42
C GLU A 141 -15.80 -1.55 -2.43
N ALA A 142 -16.65 -1.66 -1.40
CA ALA A 142 -17.82 -0.79 -1.25
C ALA A 142 -17.43 0.69 -1.13
N LEU A 143 -16.35 1.02 -0.42
CA LEU A 143 -15.84 2.40 -0.35
C LEU A 143 -15.36 2.90 -1.71
N ILE A 144 -14.69 2.05 -2.49
CA ILE A 144 -14.24 2.40 -3.85
C ILE A 144 -15.44 2.74 -4.73
N TYR A 145 -16.53 1.97 -4.63
CA TYR A 145 -17.75 2.26 -5.38
C TYR A 145 -18.49 3.51 -4.92
N ASN A 146 -18.45 3.82 -3.62
CA ASN A 146 -19.06 5.03 -3.08
C ASN A 146 -18.26 6.31 -3.41
N TYR A 147 -16.98 6.17 -3.74
CA TYR A 147 -16.06 7.26 -4.01
C TYR A 147 -15.31 7.02 -5.33
N ASP A 148 -16.00 7.30 -6.44
CA ASP A 148 -15.45 7.16 -7.80
C ASP A 148 -14.30 8.13 -8.13
N ASP A 149 -14.01 9.08 -7.24
CA ASP A 149 -12.90 10.04 -7.25
C ASP A 149 -11.78 9.74 -6.25
N ALA A 150 -11.81 8.56 -5.63
CA ALA A 150 -10.76 8.14 -4.72
C ALA A 150 -9.55 7.54 -5.44
N ILE A 151 -8.38 8.12 -5.18
CA ILE A 151 -7.10 7.44 -5.36
C ILE A 151 -6.94 6.47 -4.19
N VAL A 152 -6.85 5.18 -4.49
CA VAL A 152 -6.75 4.12 -3.48
C VAL A 152 -5.32 3.64 -3.41
N LEU A 153 -4.72 3.69 -2.24
CA LEU A 153 -3.31 3.36 -2.07
C LEU A 153 -3.04 2.69 -0.74
N GLY A 154 -1.86 2.08 -0.65
CA GLY A 154 -1.39 1.48 0.59
C GLY A 154 -0.78 0.12 0.38
N ASP A 155 -0.72 -0.64 1.47
CA ASP A 155 -0.26 -2.02 1.47
C ASP A 155 -1.48 -2.94 1.32
N PHE A 156 -1.60 -3.51 0.12
CA PHE A 156 -2.67 -4.42 -0.27
C PHE A 156 -2.46 -5.82 0.28
N ASN A 157 -1.26 -6.16 0.78
CA ASN A 157 -0.92 -7.54 1.15
C ASN A 157 -1.24 -8.56 0.04
N ALA A 158 -1.24 -8.10 -1.22
CA ALA A 158 -1.64 -8.87 -2.38
C ALA A 158 -0.94 -8.35 -3.64
N THR A 159 -0.73 -9.26 -4.59
CA THR A 159 -0.32 -8.96 -5.95
C THR A 159 -1.35 -9.56 -6.91
N TYR A 160 -1.52 -8.98 -8.10
CA TYR A 160 -2.44 -9.48 -9.13
C TYR A 160 -1.74 -10.02 -10.39
N ASP A 161 -0.40 -9.92 -10.48
CA ASP A 161 0.38 -10.36 -11.64
C ASP A 161 1.64 -11.13 -11.18
N PHE A 162 2.06 -12.15 -11.93
CA PHE A 162 3.30 -12.88 -11.67
C PHE A 162 4.52 -11.97 -11.66
N LYS A 163 4.53 -10.93 -12.51
CA LYS A 163 5.62 -9.95 -12.65
C LYS A 163 5.93 -9.19 -11.35
N ASP A 164 5.06 -9.31 -10.36
CA ASP A 164 5.13 -8.63 -9.06
C ASP A 164 5.58 -9.56 -7.94
N HIS A 165 5.97 -10.80 -8.26
CA HIS A 165 6.39 -11.77 -7.25
C HIS A 165 7.53 -12.64 -7.77
N TYR A 166 8.71 -12.53 -7.15
CA TYR A 166 9.93 -13.16 -7.67
C TYR A 166 9.82 -14.69 -7.84
N GLN A 167 9.13 -15.38 -6.93
CA GLN A 167 8.92 -16.83 -7.01
C GLN A 167 8.12 -17.24 -8.25
N TYR A 168 7.11 -16.45 -8.62
CA TYR A 168 6.28 -16.73 -9.80
C TYR A 168 7.02 -16.40 -11.10
N ILE A 169 7.80 -15.30 -11.14
CA ILE A 169 8.69 -15.02 -12.29
C ILE A 169 9.64 -16.19 -12.53
N LYS A 170 10.34 -16.66 -11.48
CA LYS A 170 11.27 -17.79 -11.59
C LYS A 170 10.58 -19.07 -12.08
N GLU A 171 9.34 -19.29 -11.65
CA GLU A 171 8.59 -20.47 -12.05
C GLU A 171 8.13 -20.39 -13.50
N VAL A 172 7.69 -19.22 -13.98
CA VAL A 172 7.40 -18.99 -15.41
C VAL A 172 8.65 -19.22 -16.26
N GLU A 173 9.80 -18.68 -15.84
CA GLU A 173 11.08 -18.91 -16.51
C GLU A 173 11.47 -20.40 -16.57
N ARG A 174 11.13 -21.17 -15.52
CA ARG A 174 11.37 -22.61 -15.46
C ARG A 174 10.42 -23.37 -16.39
N ILE A 175 9.13 -23.07 -16.36
CA ILE A 175 8.10 -23.67 -17.24
C ILE A 175 8.50 -23.48 -18.71
N ASN A 176 8.93 -22.28 -19.08
CA ASN A 176 9.34 -21.95 -20.46
C ASN A 176 10.56 -22.73 -20.97
N LYS A 177 11.34 -23.37 -20.08
CA LYS A 177 12.50 -24.19 -20.43
C LYS A 177 12.19 -25.69 -20.52
N ILE A 178 10.98 -26.12 -20.19
CA ILE A 178 10.62 -27.54 -20.09
C ILE A 178 9.78 -27.96 -21.31
N ASN A 179 10.07 -29.15 -21.84
CA ASN A 179 9.36 -29.72 -23.00
C ASN A 179 8.06 -30.45 -22.62
N ASN A 180 7.94 -30.93 -21.39
CA ASN A 180 6.77 -31.70 -20.92
C ASN A 180 5.72 -30.78 -20.27
N LYS A 181 4.77 -30.28 -21.07
CA LYS A 181 3.71 -29.35 -20.62
C LYS A 181 2.45 -30.02 -20.05
N SER A 182 2.32 -31.35 -20.19
CA SER A 182 1.10 -32.11 -19.86
C SER A 182 1.12 -32.81 -18.49
N ILE A 183 2.01 -32.40 -17.59
CA ILE A 183 2.16 -33.01 -16.26
C ILE A 183 1.44 -32.13 -15.23
N LYS A 184 0.65 -32.75 -14.34
CA LYS A 184 0.01 -32.04 -13.21
C LYS A 184 1.06 -31.45 -12.25
N PRO A 185 0.73 -30.40 -11.48
CA PRO A 185 1.66 -29.85 -10.49
C PRO A 185 2.15 -30.90 -9.49
N ILE A 186 3.45 -30.90 -9.20
CA ILE A 186 4.09 -31.85 -8.27
C ILE A 186 4.49 -31.11 -7.00
N LYS A 187 4.03 -31.58 -5.84
CA LYS A 187 4.43 -31.04 -4.53
C LYS A 187 5.89 -31.38 -4.25
N LYS A 188 6.66 -30.39 -3.80
CA LYS A 188 8.07 -30.58 -3.42
C LYS A 188 8.14 -31.07 -1.97
N GLU A 189 8.94 -32.10 -1.72
CA GLU A 189 9.14 -32.65 -0.37
C GLU A 189 9.96 -31.70 0.52
N ASN A 190 11.02 -31.10 -0.02
CA ASN A 190 11.95 -30.21 0.71
C ASN A 190 12.21 -28.93 -0.08
N PHE A 191 11.22 -28.04 -0.17
CA PHE A 191 11.39 -26.75 -0.85
C PHE A 191 11.94 -25.67 0.08
N LEU A 192 12.74 -24.76 -0.48
CA LEU A 192 13.25 -23.62 0.26
C LEU A 192 12.12 -22.60 0.48
N LYS A 193 12.19 -21.81 1.57
CA LYS A 193 11.28 -20.66 1.77
C LYS A 193 11.30 -19.65 0.60
N THR A 194 12.33 -19.72 -0.25
CA THR A 194 12.49 -18.90 -1.45
C THR A 194 11.88 -19.50 -2.71
N GLU A 195 11.14 -20.60 -2.60
CA GLU A 195 10.55 -21.34 -3.72
C GLU A 195 9.05 -21.58 -3.51
N LEU A 196 8.33 -21.74 -4.62
CA LEU A 196 6.95 -22.24 -4.54
C LEU A 196 6.95 -23.71 -4.04
N PRO A 197 5.93 -24.11 -3.26
CA PRO A 197 5.83 -25.46 -2.71
C PRO A 197 5.51 -26.54 -3.76
N TYR A 198 5.12 -26.13 -4.97
CA TYR A 198 4.86 -27.00 -6.10
C TYR A 198 5.77 -26.66 -7.27
N SER A 199 6.01 -27.65 -8.12
CA SER A 199 6.57 -27.49 -9.46
C SER A 199 5.43 -27.58 -10.47
N PHE A 200 5.25 -26.54 -11.27
CA PHE A 200 4.25 -26.42 -12.33
C PHE A 200 4.83 -26.75 -13.72
N PHE A 201 4.00 -27.15 -14.68
CA PHE A 201 4.47 -27.56 -16.01
C PHE A 201 3.81 -26.78 -17.16
N ASN A 202 2.80 -25.98 -16.85
CA ASN A 202 2.14 -25.05 -17.75
C ASN A 202 1.75 -23.80 -16.95
N GLU A 203 1.52 -22.68 -17.64
CA GLU A 203 1.14 -21.42 -17.00
C GLU A 203 -0.29 -21.45 -16.45
N GLU A 204 -1.18 -22.27 -17.01
CA GLU A 204 -2.58 -22.39 -16.58
C GLU A 204 -2.70 -22.88 -15.14
N ASP A 205 -2.03 -23.99 -14.81
CA ASP A 205 -1.98 -24.54 -13.45
C ASP A 205 -1.32 -23.54 -12.46
N LEU A 206 -0.29 -22.82 -12.91
CA LEU A 206 0.38 -21.80 -12.10
C LEU A 206 -0.57 -20.61 -11.83
N THR A 207 -1.36 -20.21 -12.83
CA THR A 207 -2.37 -19.15 -12.73
C THR A 207 -3.50 -19.56 -11.79
N GLU A 208 -4.00 -20.78 -11.89
CA GLU A 208 -4.99 -21.32 -10.96
C GLU A 208 -4.45 -21.30 -9.52
N TYR A 209 -3.21 -21.78 -9.31
CA TYR A 209 -2.59 -21.75 -8.00
C TYR A 209 -2.39 -20.33 -7.46
N PHE A 210 -1.93 -19.39 -8.28
CA PHE A 210 -1.74 -18.00 -7.86
C PHE A 210 -3.05 -17.35 -7.43
N PHE A 211 -4.13 -17.60 -8.17
CA PHE A 211 -5.46 -17.04 -7.89
C PHE A 211 -6.31 -17.86 -6.90
N SER A 212 -5.79 -18.98 -6.39
CA SER A 212 -6.38 -19.67 -5.24
C SER A 212 -6.36 -18.79 -3.98
N VAL A 213 -5.46 -17.81 -3.92
CA VAL A 213 -5.38 -16.79 -2.88
C VAL A 213 -6.44 -15.71 -3.14
N TYR A 214 -7.45 -15.64 -2.26
CA TYR A 214 -8.60 -14.74 -2.39
C TYR A 214 -8.21 -13.29 -2.68
N GLN A 215 -7.22 -12.75 -1.96
CA GLN A 215 -6.79 -11.36 -2.05
C GLN A 215 -6.23 -11.02 -3.43
N ARG A 216 -5.47 -11.94 -4.03
CA ARG A 216 -4.91 -11.79 -5.38
C ARG A 216 -6.02 -11.81 -6.42
N LYS A 217 -6.96 -12.75 -6.28
CA LYS A 217 -8.12 -12.85 -7.18
C LYS A 217 -9.03 -11.63 -7.06
N TRP A 218 -9.26 -11.14 -5.85
CA TRP A 218 -10.02 -9.91 -5.60
C TRP A 218 -9.37 -8.71 -6.28
N LEU A 219 -8.06 -8.51 -6.09
CA LEU A 219 -7.34 -7.37 -6.69
C LEU A 219 -7.35 -7.44 -8.22
N PHE A 220 -7.13 -8.63 -8.79
CA PHE A 220 -7.25 -8.86 -10.23
C PHE A 220 -8.66 -8.53 -10.75
N ASN A 221 -9.70 -9.00 -10.06
CA ASN A 221 -11.09 -8.73 -10.44
C ASN A 221 -11.43 -7.24 -10.33
N LEU A 222 -10.95 -6.55 -9.29
CA LEU A 222 -11.14 -5.12 -9.10
C LEU A 222 -10.55 -4.33 -10.27
N LEU A 223 -9.31 -4.62 -10.66
CA LEU A 223 -8.64 -3.94 -11.79
C LEU A 223 -9.27 -4.30 -13.14
N SER A 224 -9.79 -5.52 -13.29
CA SER A 224 -10.47 -5.97 -14.52
C SER A 224 -11.78 -5.21 -14.79
N LYS A 225 -12.36 -4.56 -13.77
CA LYS A 225 -13.55 -3.69 -13.93
C LYS A 225 -13.24 -2.38 -14.64
N ASN A 226 -11.96 -2.02 -14.79
CA ASN A 226 -11.51 -0.83 -15.50
C ASN A 226 -12.13 0.49 -14.94
N ILE A 227 -12.34 0.56 -13.62
CA ILE A 227 -12.71 1.80 -12.91
C ILE A 227 -11.48 2.48 -12.27
N LEU A 228 -10.49 1.67 -11.90
CA LEU A 228 -9.19 2.07 -11.39
C LEU A 228 -8.11 1.39 -12.22
N TYR A 229 -6.93 2.00 -12.31
CA TYR A 229 -5.73 1.35 -12.83
C TYR A 229 -4.57 1.48 -11.85
N ASP A 230 -3.68 0.49 -11.86
CA ASP A 230 -2.42 0.55 -11.15
C ASP A 230 -1.46 1.52 -11.82
N SER A 231 -1.16 2.63 -11.14
CA SER A 231 -0.33 3.71 -11.71
C SER A 231 1.08 3.27 -12.08
N PHE A 232 1.69 2.35 -11.31
CA PHE A 232 3.03 1.85 -11.63
C PHE A 232 3.00 1.03 -12.92
N ARG A 233 2.04 0.10 -13.04
CA ARG A 233 1.91 -0.75 -14.23
C ARG A 233 1.42 -0.01 -15.47
N ARG A 234 0.65 1.08 -15.30
CA ARG A 234 0.27 1.97 -16.40
C ARG A 234 1.49 2.64 -17.04
N ILE A 235 2.44 3.10 -16.22
CA ILE A 235 3.67 3.76 -16.70
C ILE A 235 4.75 2.73 -17.08
N ASN A 236 4.82 1.61 -16.36
CA ASN A 236 5.89 0.61 -16.45
C ASN A 236 5.35 -0.82 -16.72
N PRO A 237 4.64 -1.06 -17.84
CA PRO A 237 3.87 -2.30 -18.06
C PRO A 237 4.74 -3.57 -18.14
N ASN A 238 6.00 -3.43 -18.56
CA ASN A 238 6.91 -4.55 -18.82
C ASN A 238 8.09 -4.62 -17.85
N VAL A 239 8.18 -3.71 -16.88
CA VAL A 239 9.31 -3.69 -15.93
C VAL A 239 9.19 -4.87 -14.96
N LEU A 240 10.23 -5.70 -14.88
CA LEU A 240 10.33 -6.81 -13.93
C LEU A 240 11.24 -6.43 -12.76
N ASN A 241 11.24 -7.26 -11.71
CA ASN A 241 12.16 -7.13 -10.57
C ASN A 241 12.06 -5.80 -9.80
N LYS A 242 10.88 -5.18 -9.82
CA LYS A 242 10.54 -3.99 -9.05
C LYS A 242 9.51 -4.37 -7.99
N TYR A 243 9.97 -4.49 -6.75
CA TYR A 243 9.21 -4.98 -5.60
C TYR A 243 9.12 -3.90 -4.53
N THR A 244 8.17 -4.06 -3.60
CA THR A 244 7.95 -3.10 -2.51
C THR A 244 8.18 -3.69 -1.13
N CYS A 245 8.14 -5.01 -0.96
CA CYS A 245 8.33 -5.70 0.31
C CYS A 245 9.30 -6.88 0.18
N TRP A 246 10.15 -7.08 1.20
CA TRP A 246 11.12 -8.18 1.26
C TRP A 246 11.17 -8.82 2.64
N ASN A 247 11.25 -10.14 2.68
CA ASN A 247 11.44 -10.86 3.93
C ASN A 247 12.81 -10.54 4.57
N THR A 248 12.79 -9.89 5.73
CA THR A 248 13.99 -9.45 6.45
C THR A 248 14.73 -10.58 7.15
N LEU A 249 14.01 -11.59 7.68
CA LEU A 249 14.61 -12.76 8.33
C LEU A 249 15.50 -13.57 7.36
N LEU A 250 15.15 -13.56 6.07
CA LEU A 250 15.90 -14.23 5.01
C LEU A 250 16.85 -13.27 4.26
N ASN A 251 16.92 -12.00 4.66
CA ASN A 251 17.73 -10.95 4.03
C ASN A 251 17.53 -10.84 2.50
N LEU A 252 16.27 -10.96 2.05
CA LEU A 252 15.98 -11.10 0.62
C LEU A 252 16.12 -9.80 -0.18
N ARG A 253 16.10 -8.63 0.48
CA ARG A 253 16.25 -7.33 -0.18
C ARG A 253 17.59 -7.19 -0.88
N SER A 254 18.68 -7.70 -0.29
CA SER A 254 20.03 -7.69 -0.87
C SER A 254 20.13 -8.43 -2.22
N LYS A 255 19.28 -9.45 -2.42
CA LYS A 255 19.19 -10.25 -3.65
C LYS A 255 18.03 -9.84 -4.55
N ASN A 256 17.31 -8.78 -4.17
CA ASN A 256 16.08 -8.31 -4.80
C ASN A 256 15.03 -9.43 -5.00
N LEU A 257 14.86 -10.30 -4.00
CA LEU A 257 13.84 -11.35 -4.03
C LEU A 257 12.61 -10.90 -3.22
N GLY A 258 11.74 -10.11 -3.85
CA GLY A 258 10.62 -9.45 -3.16
C GLY A 258 9.26 -9.66 -3.81
N THR A 259 8.26 -9.01 -3.22
CA THR A 259 6.89 -8.95 -3.75
C THR A 259 6.45 -7.49 -3.82
N ARG A 260 5.70 -7.12 -4.86
CA ARG A 260 5.05 -5.81 -4.97
C ARG A 260 3.63 -5.91 -4.43
N ILE A 261 3.44 -5.39 -3.22
CA ILE A 261 2.17 -5.39 -2.48
C ILE A 261 1.72 -3.98 -2.08
N ASP A 262 2.57 -2.98 -2.29
CA ASP A 262 2.22 -1.58 -2.09
C ASP A 262 1.85 -0.97 -3.44
N LEU A 263 0.61 -0.48 -3.58
CA LEU A 263 0.07 0.01 -4.85
C LEU A 263 -0.53 1.41 -4.69
N ILE A 264 -0.59 2.15 -5.81
CA ILE A 264 -1.39 3.36 -5.97
C ILE A 264 -2.31 3.13 -7.17
N LEU A 265 -3.59 2.95 -6.89
CA LEU A 265 -4.66 2.78 -7.86
C LEU A 265 -5.34 4.13 -8.12
N VAL A 266 -5.44 4.51 -9.38
CA VAL A 266 -5.92 5.83 -9.83
C VAL A 266 -7.20 5.65 -10.65
N PRO A 267 -8.25 6.46 -10.43
CA PRO A 267 -9.43 6.47 -11.30
C PRO A 267 -9.08 6.63 -12.77
N VAL A 268 -9.72 5.87 -13.65
CA VAL A 268 -9.35 5.80 -15.08
C VAL A 268 -9.44 7.13 -15.83
N TYR A 269 -10.23 8.09 -15.34
CA TYR A 269 -10.35 9.42 -15.92
C TYR A 269 -9.30 10.42 -15.40
N MET A 270 -8.54 10.06 -14.37
CA MET A 270 -7.38 10.84 -13.92
C MET A 270 -6.13 10.38 -14.67
N ASN A 271 -5.22 11.31 -14.97
CA ASN A 271 -4.02 11.02 -15.73
C ASN A 271 -2.79 10.90 -14.82
N THR A 272 -2.09 9.77 -14.89
CA THR A 272 -0.79 9.59 -14.22
C THR A 272 0.32 10.10 -15.12
N LEU A 273 1.07 11.08 -14.63
CA LEU A 273 2.23 11.65 -15.33
C LEU A 273 3.53 10.89 -15.03
N TYR A 274 3.63 10.29 -13.85
CA TYR A 274 4.81 9.57 -13.40
C TYR A 274 4.44 8.55 -12.33
N SER A 275 5.13 7.41 -12.28
CA SER A 275 5.03 6.45 -11.18
C SER A 275 6.32 5.65 -11.02
N GLU A 276 6.76 5.47 -9.77
CA GLU A 276 8.00 4.77 -9.44
C GLU A 276 7.94 4.09 -8.08
N ILE A 277 8.70 3.00 -7.96
CA ILE A 277 8.95 2.28 -6.71
C ILE A 277 10.36 2.62 -6.23
N LEU A 278 10.44 3.30 -5.09
CA LEU A 278 11.69 3.81 -4.52
C LEU A 278 12.40 2.71 -3.71
N ASN A 279 12.74 1.59 -4.35
CA ASN A 279 13.37 0.42 -3.72
C ASN A 279 14.77 0.68 -3.13
N ASN A 280 15.38 1.83 -3.44
CA ASN A 280 16.59 2.35 -2.80
C ASN A 280 16.32 3.11 -1.48
N VAL A 281 15.08 3.44 -1.15
CA VAL A 281 14.69 4.07 0.12
C VAL A 281 14.39 2.99 1.15
N PHE A 282 15.16 2.98 2.22
CA PHE A 282 15.08 2.03 3.33
C PHE A 282 14.40 2.65 4.55
N GLY A 283 14.21 1.83 5.59
CA GLY A 283 13.64 2.23 6.89
C GLY A 283 12.53 1.31 7.39
N SER A 284 12.08 0.41 6.50
CA SER A 284 11.09 -0.63 6.72
C SER A 284 11.49 -1.86 5.89
N ASP A 285 10.85 -3.01 6.14
CA ASP A 285 10.85 -4.15 5.23
C ASP A 285 10.16 -3.85 3.90
N HIS A 286 9.41 -2.74 3.85
CA HIS A 286 8.88 -2.15 2.64
C HIS A 286 9.75 -1.01 2.06
N CYS A 287 9.40 -0.52 0.88
CA CYS A 287 9.86 0.75 0.33
C CYS A 287 8.68 1.61 -0.16
N PRO A 288 8.87 2.93 -0.33
CA PRO A 288 7.81 3.80 -0.81
C PRO A 288 7.48 3.58 -2.30
N VAL A 289 6.21 3.78 -2.64
CA VAL A 289 5.71 3.91 -4.02
C VAL A 289 5.19 5.32 -4.20
N THR A 290 5.55 5.97 -5.31
CA THR A 290 5.16 7.35 -5.59
C THR A 290 4.56 7.49 -6.98
N THR A 291 3.58 8.37 -7.10
CA THR A 291 2.92 8.70 -8.36
C THR A 291 2.64 10.20 -8.43
N ILE A 292 2.79 10.78 -9.62
CA ILE A 292 2.32 12.13 -9.93
C ILE A 292 1.03 12.00 -10.75
N VAL A 293 -0.07 12.55 -10.24
CA VAL A 293 -1.36 12.57 -10.92
C VAL A 293 -1.71 14.00 -11.32
N GLU A 294 -2.21 14.19 -12.54
CA GLU A 294 -2.74 15.45 -13.02
C GLU A 294 -4.13 15.68 -12.42
N ILE A 295 -4.21 16.58 -11.44
CA ILE A 295 -5.45 16.87 -10.69
C ILE A 295 -5.52 18.36 -10.39
N ASN A 296 -6.72 18.91 -10.48
CA ASN A 296 -7.01 20.27 -10.02
C ASN A 296 -7.02 20.29 -8.49
N CYS A 297 -5.96 20.83 -7.89
CA CYS A 297 -5.89 21.02 -6.45
C CYS A 297 -6.41 22.40 -6.06
N ILE A 298 -7.25 22.45 -5.02
CA ILE A 298 -7.59 23.70 -4.36
C ILE A 298 -6.43 24.06 -3.42
N HIS A 299 -5.81 25.20 -3.70
CA HIS A 299 -4.75 25.75 -2.86
C HIS A 299 -5.36 26.64 -1.77
N ASN A 300 -4.78 26.58 -0.58
CA ASN A 300 -5.16 27.46 0.52
C ASN A 300 -4.62 28.88 0.26
N GLU A 301 -5.39 29.76 -0.41
CA GLU A 301 -5.03 31.18 -0.61
C GLU A 301 -5.13 32.00 0.68
N GLU A 302 -5.93 31.54 1.65
CA GLU A 302 -5.99 32.09 3.00
C GLU A 302 -5.31 31.15 4.01
N LYS A 303 -4.59 31.74 5.00
CA LYS A 303 -3.88 31.07 6.11
C LYS A 303 -4.79 30.26 7.07
N PHE A 304 -5.85 29.63 6.60
CA PHE A 304 -6.86 28.97 7.41
C PHE A 304 -7.31 27.64 6.80
N CYS A 305 -6.50 26.62 6.98
CA CYS A 305 -7.04 25.44 7.67
C CYS A 305 -6.65 25.57 9.13
N LYS A 306 -7.45 26.31 9.92
CA LYS A 306 -7.58 25.99 11.36
C LYS A 306 -8.31 24.65 11.44
N ASN A 307 -7.66 23.58 11.00
CA ASN A 307 -7.95 22.23 11.43
C ASN A 307 -7.46 22.16 12.88
N ASN A 308 -8.17 22.85 13.77
CA ASN A 308 -8.04 22.62 15.19
C ASN A 308 -8.39 21.16 15.37
N LEU A 309 -7.37 20.36 15.59
CA LEU A 309 -7.46 18.95 15.93
C LEU A 309 -8.57 18.66 16.96
N LEU A 310 -8.85 19.63 17.84
CA LEU A 310 -9.97 19.68 18.78
C LEU A 310 -11.36 19.56 18.15
N HIS A 311 -11.63 20.10 16.95
CA HIS A 311 -12.93 19.95 16.30
C HIS A 311 -13.13 18.54 15.72
N PHE A 312 -12.05 17.90 15.27
CA PHE A 312 -12.04 16.49 14.83
C PHE A 312 -12.15 15.51 16.00
N LEU A 313 -11.52 15.80 17.15
CA LEU A 313 -11.64 14.97 18.36
C LEU A 313 -13.01 15.07 19.03
N LYS A 314 -13.65 16.26 19.04
CA LYS A 314 -14.95 16.48 19.71
C LYS A 314 -16.17 15.87 19.01
N LYS A 315 -16.04 15.35 17.78
CA LYS A 315 -17.17 14.71 17.06
C LYS A 315 -17.39 13.25 17.44
N ASN A 316 -16.57 12.68 18.32
CA ASN A 316 -16.73 11.30 18.81
C ASN A 316 -17.39 11.20 20.21
N ASP A 317 -17.81 12.33 20.82
CA ASP A 317 -18.41 12.39 22.16
C ASP A 317 -19.89 12.87 22.16
N LYS A 318 -20.68 12.54 21.12
CA LYS A 318 -22.12 12.78 21.12
C LYS A 318 -22.93 11.60 20.61
#